data_AF-A0AAW9IGE1-F1
#
_entry.id   AF-A0AAW9IGE1-F1
#
_cell.length_a   1.000
_cell.length_b   1.000
_cell.length_c   1.000
_cell.angle_alpha   90.00
_cell.angle_beta   90.00
_cell.angle_gamma   90.00
#
_symmetry.space_group_name_H-M   'P 1'
#
loop_
_entity.id
_entity.type
_entity.pdbx_description
1 polymer ?
#
loop_
_entity_poly.entity_id
_entity_poly.type
_entity_poly.pdbx_seq_one_letter_code
_entity_poly.pdbx_strand_id
1 'polypeptide(L)'
;EEQFDILRKYVNDKMAEICEDMLSGDIKIEPCKNNSTPYCNYCDYSSVCQFDTTIENNKYRVVLKKSNDEAWKLIKDEVEKGGNN
;
A
#
# COMPACT_ATOMS: atom_id res chain seq x y z
N GLU A 1 3.70 15.32 20.40
CA GLU A 1 2.74 15.98 19.48
C GLU A 1 3.26 15.94 18.05
N GLU A 2 4.50 16.36 17.78
CA GLU A 2 5.12 16.37 16.44
C GLU A 2 5.00 15.05 15.63
N GLN A 3 5.31 13.88 16.22
CA GLN A 3 5.17 12.60 15.53
C GLN A 3 3.71 12.27 15.13
N PHE A 4 2.75 12.69 15.94
CA PHE A 4 1.33 12.45 15.64
C PHE A 4 0.85 13.37 14.50
N ASP A 5 1.36 14.60 14.44
CA ASP A 5 1.07 15.53 13.33
C ASP A 5 1.65 15.02 12.00
N ILE A 6 2.89 14.53 12.03
CA ILE A 6 3.54 13.91 10.87
C ILE A 6 2.72 12.70 10.39
N LEU A 7 2.32 11.83 11.32
CA LEU A 7 1.51 10.66 10.98
C LEU A 7 0.15 11.05 10.39
N ARG A 8 -0.52 12.06 10.95
CA ARG A 8 -1.80 12.59 10.42
C ARG A 8 -1.63 13.10 9.00
N LYS A 9 -0.58 13.88 8.73
CA LYS A 9 -0.28 14.38 7.38
C LYS A 9 -0.05 13.21 6.41
N TYR A 10 0.80 12.26 6.76
CA TYR A 10 1.06 11.06 5.94
C TYR A 10 -0.22 10.30 5.58
N VAL A 11 -1.12 10.09 6.56
CA VAL A 11 -2.39 9.39 6.33
C VAL A 11 -3.29 10.18 5.38
N ASN A 12 -3.40 11.50 5.55
CA ASN A 12 -4.21 12.34 4.67
C ASN A 12 -3.66 12.37 3.24
N ASP A 13 -2.35 12.52 3.08
CA ASP A 13 -1.69 12.54 1.77
C ASP A 13 -1.89 11.18 1.06
N LYS A 14 -1.73 10.07 1.78
CA LYS A 14 -1.97 8.72 1.23
C LYS A 14 -3.43 8.47 0.89
N MET A 15 -4.38 9.02 1.65
CA MET A 15 -5.80 8.95 1.30
C MET A 15 -6.09 9.70 0.00
N ALA A 16 -5.49 10.87 -0.21
CA ALA A 16 -5.64 11.64 -1.44
C ALA A 16 -5.10 10.86 -2.65
N GLU A 17 -3.89 10.32 -2.55
CA GLU A 17 -3.26 9.47 -3.59
C GLU A 17 -4.15 8.28 -3.98
N ILE A 18 -4.67 7.54 -3.00
CA ILE A 18 -5.57 6.41 -3.27
C ILE A 18 -6.85 6.88 -3.98
N CYS A 19 -7.42 8.03 -3.58
CA CYS A 19 -8.60 8.58 -4.24
C CYS A 19 -8.29 9.00 -5.70
N GLU A 20 -7.12 9.60 -5.96
CA GLU A 20 -6.68 9.98 -7.30
C GLU A 20 -6.53 8.74 -8.20
N ASP A 21 -5.89 7.68 -7.70
CA ASP A 21 -5.78 6.40 -8.41
C ASP A 21 -7.15 5.83 -8.77
N MET A 22 -8.08 5.82 -7.81
CA MET A 22 -9.46 5.37 -8.04
C MET A 22 -10.18 6.21 -9.10
N LEU A 23 -10.04 7.53 -9.06
CA LEU A 23 -10.66 8.46 -10.02
C LEU A 23 -10.03 8.35 -11.42
N SER A 24 -8.75 8.01 -11.49
CA SER A 24 -8.06 7.73 -12.77
C SER A 24 -8.52 6.43 -13.43
N GLY A 25 -9.24 5.59 -12.68
CA GLY A 25 -9.68 4.27 -13.13
C GLY A 25 -8.63 3.18 -12.98
N ASP A 26 -7.65 3.36 -12.08
CA ASP A 26 -6.69 2.30 -11.77
C ASP A 26 -7.39 1.14 -11.04
N ILE A 27 -7.48 0.00 -11.71
CA ILE A 27 -8.13 -1.24 -11.23
C ILE A 27 -7.16 -2.43 -11.22
N LYS A 28 -5.84 -2.18 -11.12
CA LYS A 28 -4.83 -3.25 -11.16
C LYS A 28 -5.05 -4.30 -10.07
N ILE A 29 -4.78 -5.55 -10.44
CA ILE A 29 -4.86 -6.71 -9.53
C ILE A 29 -3.47 -6.95 -8.94
N GLU A 30 -3.18 -6.31 -7.80
CA GLU A 30 -1.88 -6.40 -7.11
C GLU A 30 -2.01 -6.91 -5.67
N PRO A 31 -2.40 -8.18 -5.46
CA PRO A 31 -2.62 -8.71 -4.13
C PRO A 31 -1.34 -8.74 -3.31
N CYS A 32 -1.47 -8.45 -2.02
CA CYS A 32 -0.35 -8.45 -1.08
C CYS A 32 -0.35 -9.70 -0.20
N LYS A 33 0.84 -10.07 0.27
CA LYS A 33 1.00 -11.09 1.32
C LYS A 33 1.96 -10.63 2.41
N ASN A 34 1.67 -11.01 3.64
CA ASN A 34 2.60 -10.88 4.76
C ASN A 34 3.32 -12.21 4.92
N ASN A 35 4.62 -12.23 4.62
CA ASN A 35 5.43 -13.46 4.57
C ASN A 35 4.73 -14.57 3.76
N SER A 36 4.16 -15.55 4.46
CA SER A 36 3.50 -16.72 3.87
C SER A 36 1.97 -16.60 3.79
N THR A 37 1.36 -15.55 4.33
CA THR A 37 -0.11 -15.39 4.38
C THR A 37 -0.57 -14.39 3.34
N PRO A 38 -1.22 -14.83 2.24
CA PRO A 38 -1.87 -13.95 1.29
C PRO A 38 -3.12 -13.32 1.89
N TYR A 39 -3.33 -12.03 1.65
CA TYR A 39 -4.60 -11.40 2.05
C TYR A 39 -5.79 -11.87 1.19
N CYS A 40 -5.53 -12.48 0.03
CA CYS A 40 -6.55 -13.13 -0.80
C CYS A 40 -7.36 -14.19 -0.04
N ASN A 41 -6.81 -14.78 1.03
CA ASN A 41 -7.51 -15.74 1.88
C ASN A 41 -8.77 -15.15 2.54
N TYR A 42 -8.85 -13.82 2.63
CA TYR A 42 -9.98 -13.08 3.20
C TYR A 42 -10.76 -12.27 2.16
N CYS A 43 -10.49 -12.48 0.85
CA CYS A 43 -11.11 -11.70 -0.23
C CYS A 43 -12.31 -12.43 -0.84
N ASP A 44 -13.49 -11.83 -0.70
CA ASP A 44 -14.75 -12.33 -1.27
C ASP A 44 -14.77 -12.34 -2.80
N TYR A 45 -13.89 -11.57 -3.44
CA TYR A 45 -13.81 -11.40 -4.90
C TYR A 45 -12.72 -12.25 -5.56
N SER A 46 -12.11 -13.18 -4.81
CA SER A 46 -11.02 -14.04 -5.31
C SER A 46 -11.41 -14.88 -6.53
N SER A 47 -12.67 -15.27 -6.67
CA SER A 47 -13.20 -15.99 -7.85
C SER A 47 -13.39 -15.10 -9.08
N VAL A 48 -13.48 -13.78 -8.90
CA VAL A 48 -13.75 -12.81 -9.98
C VAL A 48 -12.45 -12.29 -10.57
N CYS A 49 -11.43 -12.04 -9.75
CA CYS A 49 -10.19 -11.39 -10.19
C CYS A 49 -9.28 -12.29 -11.05
N GLN A 50 -9.48 -13.63 -11.01
CA GLN A 50 -8.69 -14.60 -11.77
C GLN A 50 -7.16 -14.49 -11.54
N PHE A 51 -6.76 -14.03 -10.35
CA PHE A 51 -5.35 -13.94 -10.00
C PHE A 51 -4.74 -15.34 -9.87
N ASP A 52 -3.80 -15.66 -10.76
CA ASP A 52 -3.11 -16.94 -10.82
C ASP A 52 -1.60 -16.74 -10.90
N THR A 53 -0.86 -17.28 -9.92
CA THR A 53 0.60 -17.17 -9.82
C THR A 53 1.38 -18.00 -10.84
N THR A 54 0.72 -18.87 -11.61
CA THR A 54 1.35 -19.60 -12.73
C THR A 54 1.60 -18.68 -13.94
N ILE A 55 0.91 -17.53 -14.00
CA ILE A 55 1.11 -16.49 -15.01
C ILE A 55 2.32 -15.64 -14.61
N GLU A 56 3.30 -15.50 -15.51
CA GLU A 56 4.63 -14.93 -15.22
C GLU A 56 4.61 -13.54 -14.53
N ASN A 57 3.63 -12.71 -14.87
CA ASN A 57 3.50 -11.35 -14.36
C ASN A 57 2.53 -11.23 -13.18
N ASN A 58 1.87 -12.30 -12.78
CA ASN A 58 0.98 -12.31 -11.62
C ASN A 58 1.75 -12.75 -10.38
N LYS A 59 2.24 -11.76 -9.63
CA LYS A 59 3.03 -12.01 -8.41
C LYS A 59 2.43 -11.27 -7.24
N TYR A 60 2.43 -11.92 -6.08
CA TYR A 60 2.07 -11.27 -4.84
C TYR A 60 3.10 -10.19 -4.50
N ARG A 61 2.63 -9.00 -4.12
CA ARG A 61 3.47 -7.99 -3.48
C ARG A 61 3.79 -8.43 -2.05
N VAL A 62 5.07 -8.65 -1.77
CA VAL A 62 5.52 -9.07 -0.44
C VAL A 62 5.65 -7.85 0.47
N VAL A 63 4.83 -7.80 1.52
CA VAL A 63 4.91 -6.75 2.54
C VAL A 63 5.93 -7.17 3.58
N LEU A 64 7.11 -6.55 3.52
CA LEU A 64 8.19 -6.81 4.48
C LEU A 64 7.92 -6.05 5.79
N LYS A 65 8.08 -6.76 6.92
CA LYS A 65 8.03 -6.14 8.24
C LYS A 65 9.14 -5.11 8.36
N LYS A 66 8.78 -3.89 8.77
CA LYS A 66 9.73 -2.82 9.06
C LYS A 66 9.89 -2.68 10.56
N SER A 67 11.07 -2.30 11.01
CA SER A 67 11.25 -1.82 12.37
C SER A 67 10.53 -0.48 12.55
N ASN A 68 10.27 -0.10 13.80
CA ASN A 68 9.64 1.19 14.10
C ASN A 68 10.47 2.36 13.55
N ASP A 69 11.80 2.29 13.68
CA ASP A 69 12.70 3.36 13.23
C ASP A 69 12.70 3.49 11.71
N GLU A 70 12.72 2.37 10.97
CA GLU A 70 12.60 2.38 9.51
C GLU A 70 11.24 2.90 9.05
N ALA A 71 10.15 2.51 9.73
CA ALA A 71 8.82 2.99 9.41
C ALA A 71 8.71 4.52 9.60
N TRP A 72 9.20 5.04 10.74
CA TRP A 72 9.20 6.48 11.00
C TRP A 72 10.07 7.25 10.03
N LYS A 73 11.23 6.71 9.63
CA LYS A 73 12.07 7.33 8.60
C LYS A 73 11.32 7.47 7.28
N LEU A 74 10.69 6.40 6.80
CA LEU A 74 9.94 6.43 5.54
C LEU A 74 8.74 7.38 5.58
N ILE A 75 8.00 7.40 6.70
CA ILE A 75 6.86 8.32 6.88
C ILE A 75 7.33 9.77 6.80
N LYS A 76 8.43 10.12 7.48
CA LYS A 76 9.00 11.47 7.43
C LYS A 76 9.47 11.83 6.03
N ASP A 77 10.24 10.94 5.39
CA ASP A 77 10.76 11.15 4.03
C ASP A 77 9.62 11.37 3.03
N GLU A 78 8.49 10.67 3.16
CA GLU A 78 7.32 10.85 2.27
C GLU A 78 6.65 12.21 2.49
N VAL A 79 6.41 12.58 3.75
CA VAL A 79 5.77 13.85 4.12
C VAL A 79 6.59 15.07 3.72
N GLU A 80 7.92 14.97 3.79
CA GLU A 80 8.85 16.01 3.32
C GLU A 80 8.83 16.17 1.80
N LYS A 81 8.74 15.06 1.04
CA LYS A 81 8.64 15.10 -0.43
C LYS A 81 7.32 15.68 -0.93
N GLY A 82 6.20 15.32 -0.28
CA GLY A 82 4.87 15.84 -0.61
C GLY A 82 4.67 17.32 -0.29
N GLY A 83 5.57 17.95 0.48
CA GLY A 83 5.53 19.38 0.80
C GLY A 83 6.11 20.33 -0.26
N ASN A 84 6.64 19.81 -1.37
CA ASN A 84 7.26 20.59 -2.46
C ASN A 84 6.44 20.61 -3.76
N ASN A 85 5.15 20.27 -3.72
CA ASN A 85 4.21 20.49 -4.82
C ASN A 85 3.25 21.64 -4.50
#